data_AF-A0A4P7Z0A5-F1
#
_entry.id   AF-A0A4P7Z0A5-F1
#
_cell.length_a   1.000
_cell.length_b   1.000
_cell.length_c   1.000
_cell.angle_alpha   90.00
_cell.angle_beta   90.00
_cell.angle_gamma   90.00
#
_symmetry.space_group_name_H-M   'P 1'
#
loop_
_entity.id
_entity.type
_entity.pdbx_description
1 polymer ?
#
loop_
_entity_poly.entity_id
_entity_poly.type
_entity_poly.pdbx_seq_one_letter_code
_entity_poly.pdbx_strand_id
1 'polypeptide(L)'
;MTPPRQHPPVASVGPPSGLAQETEVPAAIMTRVQDYLGDLRGARARKTLLALANGVRLFRAWCEVHGHPWLPTTADALRGFIAHIGDQPFRRRTIAGKIIETGPVAAASLRQYLWAVGVLHRAAELPDPTKSGRVALAVDAFERAHRVRQKQAPALTRAISDTILAGIEASIAEAQSDDAPVSVYDLRDQALILTWRDTMARVSEVVALRWEDIQPNPLDQSGSIEIRRSKTDQRGEGHMRFLSARTMAALAAWRTAHERIISDASPKQQQAIAAAHREPDALPADSAVFIGVHRAGITPLSTTAAVQKLNERAVDAGVLRRFSGHSIRVGTAQDLIAGGQEIAAIAQAGGWKDVKMVLRYGERLLTDRSAVARAEAERSDLS
;
A
#
# COMPACT_ATOMS: atom_id res chain seq x y z
N MET A 1 -10.39 43.12 46.49
CA MET A 1 -9.78 42.12 47.38
C MET A 1 -10.89 41.24 47.94
N THR A 2 -10.95 40.01 47.46
CA THR A 2 -11.85 38.95 47.94
C THR A 2 -11.02 37.67 47.88
N PRO A 3 -10.88 36.89 48.97
CA PRO A 3 -10.03 35.71 48.96
C PRO A 3 -10.70 34.56 48.21
N PRO A 4 -9.92 33.65 47.58
CA PRO A 4 -10.50 32.47 46.96
C PRO A 4 -10.98 31.49 48.03
N ARG A 5 -12.15 30.89 47.78
CA ARG A 5 -12.74 29.83 48.60
C ARG A 5 -11.84 28.59 48.58
N GLN A 6 -11.44 28.11 49.76
CA GLN A 6 -10.77 26.83 49.94
C GLN A 6 -11.80 25.70 49.82
N HIS A 7 -11.56 24.74 48.91
CA HIS A 7 -12.27 23.47 48.90
C HIS A 7 -11.61 22.51 49.91
N PRO A 8 -12.39 21.67 50.63
CA PRO A 8 -11.85 20.71 51.57
C PRO A 8 -11.08 19.59 50.85
N PRO A 9 -10.08 18.97 51.49
CA PRO A 9 -9.34 17.87 50.90
C PRO A 9 -10.25 16.66 50.68
N VAL A 10 -10.28 16.15 49.45
CA VAL A 10 -10.92 14.89 49.09
C VAL A 10 -10.18 13.78 49.84
N ALA A 11 -10.89 13.12 50.75
CA ALA A 11 -10.38 11.94 51.45
C ALA A 11 -9.96 10.88 50.43
N SER A 12 -8.72 10.39 50.53
CA SER A 12 -8.21 9.27 49.76
C SER A 12 -8.94 8.00 50.17
N VAL A 13 -10.02 7.66 49.46
CA VAL A 13 -10.57 6.32 49.48
C VAL A 13 -9.55 5.44 48.76
N GLY A 14 -8.77 4.69 49.54
CA GLY A 14 -7.92 3.63 49.00
C GLY A 14 -8.76 2.65 48.17
N PRO A 15 -8.19 2.04 47.12
CA PRO A 15 -8.94 1.15 46.25
C PRO A 15 -9.57 0.03 47.10
N PRO A 16 -10.85 -0.32 46.87
CA PRO A 16 -11.44 -1.47 47.52
C PRO A 16 -10.61 -2.70 47.12
N SER A 17 -10.00 -3.31 48.12
CA SER A 17 -9.29 -4.57 48.03
C SER A 17 -10.27 -5.67 47.63
N GLY A 18 -10.21 -6.09 46.37
CA GLY A 18 -10.93 -7.24 45.84
C GLY A 18 -11.14 -7.17 44.33
N LEU A 19 -10.65 -8.19 43.61
CA LEU A 19 -10.92 -8.52 42.20
C LEU A 19 -10.06 -7.84 41.13
N ALA A 20 -8.74 -7.92 41.25
CA ALA A 20 -7.90 -8.18 40.07
C ALA A 20 -7.58 -9.68 40.06
N GLN A 21 -8.56 -10.51 39.68
CA GLN A 21 -8.21 -11.86 39.25
C GLN A 21 -7.46 -11.68 37.94
N GLU A 22 -6.19 -12.07 37.90
CA GLU A 22 -5.53 -12.42 36.65
C GLU A 22 -6.40 -13.49 35.98
N THR A 23 -7.28 -13.07 35.06
CA THR A 23 -8.06 -13.98 34.23
C THR A 23 -7.10 -14.61 33.24
N GLU A 24 -6.39 -15.64 33.70
CA GLU A 24 -5.59 -16.50 32.85
C GLU A 24 -6.57 -17.18 31.88
N VAL A 25 -6.35 -17.00 30.57
CA VAL A 25 -7.20 -17.60 29.55
C VAL A 25 -7.04 -19.12 29.67
N PRO A 26 -8.14 -19.91 29.81
CA PRO A 26 -8.03 -21.35 29.97
C PRO A 26 -7.20 -22.00 28.87
N ALA A 27 -6.30 -22.93 29.24
CA ALA A 27 -5.37 -23.57 28.31
C ALA A 27 -6.08 -24.16 27.07
N ALA A 28 -7.24 -24.79 27.26
CA ALA A 28 -8.04 -25.36 26.17
C ALA A 28 -8.50 -24.30 25.14
N ILE A 29 -8.85 -23.09 25.58
CA ILE A 29 -9.17 -21.98 24.67
C ILE A 29 -7.92 -21.59 23.88
N MET A 30 -6.76 -21.59 24.52
CA MET A 30 -5.52 -21.21 23.86
C MET A 30 -5.03 -22.23 22.84
N THR A 31 -5.24 -23.52 23.08
CA THR A 31 -5.01 -24.57 22.07
C THR A 31 -5.86 -24.32 20.82
N ARG A 32 -7.17 -24.11 20.96
CA ARG A 32 -8.06 -23.85 19.80
C ARG A 32 -7.62 -22.63 18.99
N VAL A 33 -7.23 -21.54 19.68
CA VAL A 33 -6.71 -20.34 19.02
C VAL A 33 -5.42 -20.65 18.26
N GLN A 34 -4.49 -21.40 18.84
CA GLN A 34 -3.22 -21.73 18.20
C GLN A 34 -3.44 -22.58 16.94
N ASP A 35 -4.32 -23.57 17.00
CA ASP A 35 -4.67 -24.45 15.88
C ASP A 35 -5.27 -23.63 14.73
N TYR A 36 -6.29 -22.81 15.02
CA TYR A 36 -6.92 -21.95 14.00
C TYR A 36 -5.93 -20.95 13.38
N LEU A 37 -5.03 -20.38 14.19
CA LEU A 37 -3.98 -19.50 13.67
C LEU A 37 -2.96 -20.25 12.82
N GLY A 38 -2.75 -21.54 13.07
CA GLY A 38 -2.00 -22.46 12.20
C GLY A 38 -2.61 -22.53 10.81
N ASP A 39 -3.90 -22.84 10.71
CA ASP A 39 -4.63 -22.89 9.44
C ASP A 39 -4.65 -21.54 8.73
N LEU A 40 -4.82 -20.46 9.49
CA LEU A 40 -4.87 -19.10 8.94
C LEU A 40 -3.54 -18.71 8.28
N ARG A 41 -2.40 -19.23 8.76
CA ARG A 41 -1.08 -18.96 8.16
C ARG A 41 -0.98 -19.47 6.72
N GLY A 42 -1.58 -20.64 6.43
CA GLY A 42 -1.65 -21.18 5.08
C GLY A 42 -2.68 -20.47 4.19
N ALA A 43 -3.76 -19.97 4.78
CA ALA A 43 -4.89 -19.42 4.03
C ALA A 43 -4.84 -17.90 3.78
N ARG A 44 -3.90 -17.16 4.37
CA ARG A 44 -3.87 -15.69 4.31
C ARG A 44 -2.46 -15.14 4.05
N ALA A 45 -2.39 -14.03 3.34
CA ALA A 45 -1.13 -13.32 3.09
C ALA A 45 -0.44 -12.87 4.39
N ARG A 46 0.90 -12.92 4.43
CA ARG A 46 1.75 -12.50 5.57
C ARG A 46 1.37 -11.14 6.16
N LYS A 47 1.03 -10.17 5.31
CA LYS A 47 0.62 -8.82 5.76
C LYS A 47 -0.66 -8.84 6.59
N THR A 48 -1.62 -9.69 6.24
CA THR A 48 -2.87 -9.87 6.99
C THR A 48 -2.60 -10.51 8.35
N LEU A 49 -1.68 -11.47 8.43
CA LEU A 49 -1.26 -12.09 9.69
C LEU A 49 -0.55 -11.09 10.61
N LEU A 50 0.32 -10.23 10.07
CA LEU A 50 0.95 -9.14 10.82
C LEU A 50 -0.08 -8.13 11.33
N ALA A 51 -1.09 -7.80 10.52
CA ALA A 51 -2.18 -6.92 10.92
C ALA A 51 -3.03 -7.51 12.06
N LEU A 52 -3.30 -8.81 12.01
CA LEU A 52 -3.97 -9.57 13.07
C LEU A 52 -3.15 -9.54 14.36
N ALA A 53 -1.89 -9.94 14.30
CA ALA A 53 -1.00 -9.98 15.46
C ALA A 53 -0.86 -8.60 16.12
N ASN A 54 -0.72 -7.54 15.31
CA ASN A 54 -0.65 -6.18 15.83
C ASN A 54 -1.96 -5.73 16.49
N GLY A 55 -3.11 -6.05 15.90
CA GLY A 55 -4.42 -5.73 16.47
C GLY A 55 -4.66 -6.43 17.81
N VAL A 56 -4.37 -7.74 17.88
CA VAL A 56 -4.48 -8.52 19.13
C VAL A 56 -3.55 -7.97 20.20
N ARG A 57 -2.29 -7.69 19.86
CA ARG A 57 -1.31 -7.13 20.81
C ARG A 57 -1.77 -5.80 21.38
N LEU A 58 -2.28 -4.90 20.53
CA LEU A 58 -2.75 -3.59 20.96
C LEU A 58 -3.96 -3.70 21.89
N PHE A 59 -4.93 -4.54 21.54
CA PHE A 59 -6.13 -4.75 22.35
C PHE A 59 -5.80 -5.39 23.71
N ARG A 60 -4.97 -6.44 23.71
CA ARG A 60 -4.51 -7.11 24.93
C ARG A 60 -3.82 -6.14 25.89
N ALA A 61 -2.88 -5.34 25.40
CA ALA A 61 -2.17 -4.36 26.23
C ALA A 61 -3.14 -3.32 26.83
N TRP A 62 -4.15 -2.89 26.07
CA TRP A 62 -5.17 -1.99 26.60
C TRP A 62 -6.01 -2.64 27.70
N CYS A 63 -6.45 -3.88 27.47
CA CYS A 63 -7.20 -4.69 28.42
C CYS A 63 -6.45 -4.89 29.75
N GLU A 64 -5.16 -5.21 29.69
CA GLU A 64 -4.28 -5.38 30.87
C GLU A 64 -4.23 -4.10 31.71
N VAL A 65 -4.13 -2.93 31.07
CA VAL A 65 -4.10 -1.63 31.78
C VAL A 65 -5.45 -1.24 32.39
N HIS A 66 -6.56 -1.61 31.74
CA HIS A 66 -7.91 -1.18 32.13
C HIS A 66 -8.69 -2.24 32.92
N GLY A 67 -8.05 -3.35 33.28
CA GLY A 67 -8.67 -4.42 34.09
C GLY A 67 -9.78 -5.18 33.37
N HIS A 68 -9.68 -5.33 32.04
CA HIS A 68 -10.63 -6.11 31.24
C HIS A 68 -9.98 -7.42 30.78
N PRO A 69 -10.71 -8.56 30.74
CA PRO A 69 -10.23 -9.75 30.06
C PRO A 69 -10.18 -9.49 28.54
N TRP A 70 -9.07 -9.86 27.92
CA TRP A 70 -8.89 -9.72 26.47
C TRP A 70 -9.50 -10.90 25.68
N LEU A 71 -9.74 -12.04 26.35
CA LEU A 71 -10.39 -13.23 25.79
C LEU A 71 -10.96 -14.13 26.92
N PRO A 72 -12.27 -14.46 26.94
CA PRO A 72 -13.34 -13.73 26.27
C PRO A 72 -13.38 -12.26 26.73
N THR A 73 -13.71 -11.35 25.83
CA THR A 73 -13.99 -9.95 26.18
C THR A 73 -15.47 -9.62 25.99
N THR A 74 -15.90 -8.46 26.50
CA THR A 74 -17.29 -8.02 26.44
C THR A 74 -17.49 -6.89 25.42
N ALA A 75 -18.74 -6.67 25.02
CA ALA A 75 -19.10 -5.52 24.18
C ALA A 75 -18.77 -4.18 24.86
N ASP A 76 -18.89 -4.10 26.19
CA ASP A 76 -18.57 -2.86 26.93
C ASP A 76 -17.06 -2.60 26.99
N ALA A 77 -16.23 -3.64 27.14
CA ALA A 77 -14.78 -3.49 27.01
C ALA A 77 -14.38 -3.00 25.61
N LEU A 78 -15.00 -3.54 24.55
CA LEU A 78 -14.77 -3.05 23.18
C LEU A 78 -15.19 -1.60 22.97
N ARG A 79 -16.28 -1.14 23.60
CA ARG A 79 -16.69 0.28 23.55
C ARG A 79 -15.67 1.18 24.24
N GLY A 80 -15.16 0.77 25.39
CA GLY A 80 -14.07 1.46 26.09
C GLY A 80 -12.81 1.53 25.22
N PHE A 81 -12.46 0.42 24.55
CA PHE A 81 -11.33 0.39 23.63
C PHE A 81 -11.52 1.32 22.43
N ILE A 82 -12.72 1.35 21.81
CA ILE A 82 -13.03 2.26 20.69
C ILE A 82 -12.87 3.72 21.12
N ALA A 83 -13.41 4.09 22.29
CA ALA A 83 -13.27 5.43 22.83
C ALA A 83 -11.80 5.79 23.07
N HIS A 84 -11.04 4.90 23.74
CA HIS A 84 -9.61 5.07 23.95
C HIS A 84 -8.86 5.30 22.64
N ILE A 85 -9.10 4.47 21.61
CA ILE A 85 -8.46 4.60 20.30
C ILE A 85 -8.82 5.94 19.61
N GLY A 86 -10.01 6.49 19.84
CA GLY A 86 -10.41 7.82 19.36
C GLY A 86 -9.54 8.94 19.92
N ASP A 87 -9.17 8.84 21.19
CA ASP A 87 -8.37 9.86 21.86
C ASP A 87 -6.86 9.72 21.62
N GLN A 88 -6.42 8.63 21.00
CA GLN A 88 -5.00 8.39 20.73
C GLN A 88 -4.55 9.00 19.38
N PRO A 89 -3.34 9.60 19.33
CA PRO A 89 -2.71 9.92 18.06
C PRO A 89 -2.28 8.65 17.34
N PHE A 90 -2.36 8.64 16.01
CA PHE A 90 -1.81 7.54 15.23
C PHE A 90 -0.28 7.60 15.26
N ARG A 91 0.35 6.59 15.85
CA ARG A 91 1.80 6.45 15.92
C ARG A 91 2.32 5.56 14.80
N ARG A 92 3.35 6.02 14.08
CA ARG A 92 4.09 5.19 13.11
C ARG A 92 5.59 5.36 13.28
N ARG A 93 6.34 4.30 12.99
CA ARG A 93 7.80 4.34 12.93
C ARG A 93 8.26 4.73 11.53
N THR A 94 9.13 5.72 11.42
CA THR A 94 9.75 6.13 10.15
C THR A 94 10.85 5.15 9.74
N ILE A 95 11.32 5.26 8.49
CA ILE A 95 12.46 4.48 7.99
C ILE A 95 13.70 4.69 8.89
N ALA A 96 13.93 5.92 9.36
CA ALA A 96 14.99 6.26 10.30
C ALA A 96 14.75 5.78 11.75
N GLY A 97 13.78 4.90 12.01
CA GLY A 97 13.49 4.34 13.33
C GLY A 97 12.74 5.26 14.30
N LYS A 98 12.57 6.55 13.98
CA LYS A 98 11.85 7.53 14.80
C LYS A 98 10.35 7.22 14.86
N ILE A 99 9.77 7.26 16.05
CA ILE A 99 8.31 7.23 16.21
C ILE A 99 7.78 8.65 15.98
N ILE A 100 6.82 8.78 15.09
CA ILE A 100 6.11 10.03 14.84
C ILE A 100 4.61 9.83 15.06
N GLU A 101 3.98 10.87 15.59
CA GLU A 101 2.54 10.96 15.76
C GLU A 101 1.92 11.70 14.57
N THR A 102 0.85 11.16 14.03
CA THR A 102 0.19 11.72 12.85
C THR A 102 -1.32 11.74 13.04
N GLY A 103 -1.87 12.85 13.51
CA GLY A 103 -3.32 13.04 13.65
C GLY A 103 -4.03 11.90 14.41
N PRO A 104 -5.36 11.82 14.33
CA PRO A 104 -6.13 10.75 14.98
C PRO A 104 -6.01 9.41 14.26
N VAL A 105 -6.30 8.31 14.96
CA VAL A 105 -6.42 6.99 14.35
C VAL A 105 -7.50 6.97 13.28
N ALA A 106 -7.18 6.44 12.09
CA ALA A 106 -8.16 6.33 11.01
C ALA A 106 -9.20 5.23 11.28
N ALA A 107 -10.45 5.45 10.83
CA ALA A 107 -11.52 4.46 10.92
C ALA A 107 -11.16 3.09 10.33
N ALA A 108 -10.35 3.07 9.25
CA ALA A 108 -9.86 1.82 8.67
C ALA A 108 -8.95 1.04 9.64
N SER A 109 -8.11 1.73 10.41
CA SER A 109 -7.25 1.12 11.43
C SER A 109 -8.09 0.58 12.58
N LEU A 110 -9.07 1.35 13.06
CA LEU A 110 -10.00 0.89 14.10
C LEU A 110 -10.72 -0.40 13.66
N ARG A 111 -11.29 -0.42 12.45
CA ARG A 111 -11.94 -1.61 11.90
C ARG A 111 -11.00 -2.80 11.77
N GLN A 112 -9.71 -2.57 11.47
CA GLN A 112 -8.70 -3.63 11.47
C GLN A 112 -8.46 -4.18 12.89
N TYR A 113 -8.40 -3.33 13.92
CA TYR A 113 -8.23 -3.77 15.30
C TYR A 113 -9.44 -4.58 15.77
N LEU A 114 -10.66 -4.11 15.50
CA LEU A 114 -11.89 -4.85 15.82
C LEU A 114 -11.95 -6.18 15.05
N TRP A 115 -11.58 -6.19 13.76
CA TRP A 115 -11.48 -7.44 13.00
C TRP A 115 -10.53 -8.44 13.66
N ALA A 116 -9.38 -7.98 14.17
CA ALA A 116 -8.42 -8.84 14.87
C ALA A 116 -9.02 -9.46 16.14
N VAL A 117 -9.76 -8.67 16.94
CA VAL A 117 -10.46 -9.19 18.13
C VAL A 117 -11.54 -10.19 17.74
N GLY A 118 -12.31 -9.93 16.69
CA GLY A 118 -13.33 -10.86 16.21
C GLY A 118 -12.75 -12.17 15.66
N VAL A 119 -11.61 -12.12 14.95
CA VAL A 119 -10.87 -13.33 14.53
C VAL A 119 -10.44 -14.14 15.75
N LEU A 120 -9.88 -13.48 16.78
CA LEU A 120 -9.44 -14.15 17.99
C LEU A 120 -10.59 -14.86 18.72
N HIS A 121 -11.77 -14.23 18.82
CA HIS A 121 -12.93 -14.86 19.47
C HIS A 121 -13.47 -16.04 18.66
N ARG A 122 -13.53 -15.92 17.33
CA ARG A 122 -13.93 -17.05 16.47
C ARG A 122 -12.92 -18.20 16.53
N ALA A 123 -11.62 -17.90 16.57
CA ALA A 123 -10.56 -18.89 16.74
C ALA A 123 -10.65 -19.61 18.10
N ALA A 124 -11.16 -18.94 19.12
CA ALA A 124 -11.44 -19.51 20.43
C ALA A 124 -12.76 -20.30 20.52
N GLU A 125 -13.55 -20.30 19.43
CA GLU A 125 -14.93 -20.82 19.38
C GLU A 125 -15.87 -20.13 20.37
N LEU A 126 -15.68 -18.82 20.54
CA LEU A 126 -16.48 -17.98 21.44
C LEU A 126 -17.37 -17.02 20.62
N PRO A 127 -18.48 -16.53 21.20
CA PRO A 127 -19.27 -15.47 20.58
C PRO A 127 -18.39 -14.26 20.23
N ASP A 128 -18.57 -13.70 19.04
CA ASP A 128 -17.80 -12.55 18.56
C ASP A 128 -18.41 -11.25 19.11
N PRO A 129 -17.78 -10.58 20.10
CA PRO A 129 -18.34 -9.39 20.73
C PRO A 129 -18.39 -8.19 19.78
N THR A 130 -17.64 -8.22 18.66
CA THR A 130 -17.62 -7.16 17.65
C THR A 130 -18.94 -7.08 16.87
N LYS A 131 -19.77 -8.12 16.95
CA LYS A 131 -21.09 -8.19 16.29
C LYS A 131 -22.22 -7.58 17.13
N SER A 132 -21.94 -7.14 18.34
CA SER A 132 -22.93 -6.47 19.18
C SER A 132 -23.37 -5.12 18.59
N GLY A 133 -24.67 -4.84 18.61
CA GLY A 133 -25.23 -3.54 18.18
C GLY A 133 -24.64 -2.34 18.96
N ARG A 134 -24.26 -2.53 20.23
CA ARG A 134 -23.62 -1.46 21.03
C ARG A 134 -22.22 -1.14 20.53
N VAL A 135 -21.49 -2.13 20.00
CA VAL A 135 -20.19 -1.93 19.36
C VAL A 135 -20.37 -1.23 18.01
N ALA A 136 -21.37 -1.61 17.22
CA ALA A 136 -21.70 -0.92 15.96
C ALA A 136 -21.99 0.57 16.18
N LEU A 137 -22.79 0.93 17.19
CA LEU A 137 -23.06 2.33 17.54
C LEU A 137 -21.80 3.09 17.96
N ALA A 138 -20.88 2.44 18.69
CA ALA A 138 -19.61 3.06 19.07
C ALA A 138 -18.69 3.30 17.87
N VAL A 139 -18.66 2.35 16.91
CA VAL A 139 -17.95 2.53 15.63
C VAL A 139 -18.55 3.70 14.85
N ASP A 140 -19.88 3.81 14.75
CA ASP A 140 -20.54 4.92 14.07
C ASP A 140 -20.22 6.27 14.73
N ALA A 141 -20.23 6.33 16.06
CA ALA A 141 -19.85 7.53 16.81
C ALA A 141 -18.39 7.92 16.54
N PHE A 142 -17.48 6.95 16.58
CA PHE A 142 -16.08 7.15 16.23
C PHE A 142 -15.93 7.70 14.82
N GLU A 143 -16.59 7.09 13.83
CA GLU A 143 -16.49 7.48 12.42
C GLU A 143 -17.06 8.88 12.16
N ARG A 144 -18.11 9.28 12.89
CA ARG A 144 -18.67 10.63 12.83
C ARG A 144 -17.75 11.68 13.44
N ALA A 145 -17.15 11.38 14.59
CA ALA A 145 -16.20 12.29 15.26
C ALA A 145 -14.90 12.47 14.45
N HIS A 146 -14.46 11.42 13.74
CA HIS A 146 -13.18 11.38 13.03
C HIS A 146 -13.32 11.44 11.50
N ARG A 147 -14.34 12.16 10.99
CA ARG A 147 -14.55 12.33 9.55
C ARG A 147 -13.39 13.07 8.91
N VAL A 148 -12.44 12.32 8.37
CA VAL A 148 -11.38 12.84 7.50
C VAL A 148 -11.69 12.40 6.07
N ARG A 149 -11.89 13.37 5.17
CA ARG A 149 -11.97 13.07 3.73
C ARG A 149 -10.73 12.28 3.34
N GLN A 150 -10.92 11.05 2.86
CA GLN A 150 -9.78 10.20 2.51
C GLN A 150 -8.94 10.88 1.42
N LYS A 151 -7.72 11.27 1.77
CA LYS A 151 -6.80 11.95 0.87
C LYS A 151 -6.40 11.03 -0.28
N GLN A 152 -6.57 11.51 -1.51
CA GLN A 152 -6.03 10.86 -2.70
C GLN A 152 -4.53 11.08 -2.78
N ALA A 153 -3.79 10.12 -3.33
CA ALA A 153 -2.38 10.31 -3.64
C ALA A 153 -2.21 11.47 -4.64
N PRO A 154 -1.12 12.26 -4.55
CA PRO A 154 -0.83 13.27 -5.57
C PRO A 154 -0.71 12.60 -6.92
N ALA A 155 -1.40 13.14 -7.93
CA ALA A 155 -1.36 12.63 -9.29
C ALA A 155 0.02 12.84 -9.92
N LEU A 156 0.58 11.77 -10.49
CA LEU A 156 1.75 11.84 -11.37
C LEU A 156 1.23 11.65 -12.80
N THR A 157 0.88 12.75 -13.45
CA THR A 157 0.32 12.80 -14.82
C THR A 157 1.40 12.58 -15.87
N ARG A 158 1.00 12.36 -17.13
CA ARG A 158 1.88 12.23 -18.29
C ARG A 158 2.88 13.38 -18.36
N ALA A 159 2.40 14.62 -18.23
CA ALA A 159 3.26 15.80 -18.28
C ALA A 159 4.39 15.74 -17.22
N ILE A 160 4.07 15.29 -16.01
CA ILE A 160 5.07 15.13 -14.94
C ILE A 160 6.00 13.96 -15.25
N SER A 161 5.48 12.79 -15.65
CA SER A 161 6.34 11.64 -15.99
C SER A 161 7.26 11.95 -17.16
N ASP A 162 6.77 12.67 -18.17
CA ASP A 162 7.54 13.03 -19.36
C ASP A 162 8.65 14.03 -19.02
N THR A 163 8.41 14.96 -18.08
CA THR A 163 9.47 15.83 -17.54
C THR A 163 10.58 15.02 -16.86
N ILE A 164 10.21 14.02 -16.05
CA ILE A 164 11.18 13.14 -15.38
C ILE A 164 11.95 12.30 -16.40
N LEU A 165 11.25 11.70 -17.35
CA LEU A 165 11.84 10.86 -18.40
C LEU A 165 12.78 11.66 -19.30
N ALA A 166 12.44 12.91 -19.63
CA ALA A 166 13.29 13.77 -20.46
C ALA A 166 14.66 14.01 -19.81
N GLY A 167 14.73 14.20 -18.49
CA GLY A 167 16.01 14.33 -17.78
C GLY A 167 16.85 13.05 -17.84
N ILE A 168 16.21 11.89 -17.70
CA ILE A 168 16.88 10.58 -17.80
C ILE A 168 17.36 10.34 -19.25
N GLU A 169 16.53 10.65 -20.24
CA GLU A 169 16.82 10.48 -21.66
C GLU A 169 17.96 11.40 -22.13
N ALA A 170 18.00 12.64 -21.62
CA ALA A 170 19.11 13.55 -21.87
C ALA A 170 20.44 12.99 -21.31
N SER A 171 20.45 12.49 -20.07
CA SER A 171 21.63 11.85 -19.45
C SER A 171 22.13 10.64 -20.26
N ILE A 172 21.20 9.80 -20.74
CA ILE A 172 21.55 8.64 -21.60
C ILE A 172 22.14 9.12 -22.93
N ALA A 173 21.52 10.10 -23.57
CA ALA A 173 21.96 10.62 -24.86
C ALA A 173 23.32 11.34 -24.78
N GLU A 174 23.58 12.08 -23.71
CA GLU A 174 24.86 12.73 -23.43
C GLU A 174 25.97 11.68 -23.30
N ALA A 175 25.78 10.66 -22.46
CA ALA A 175 26.74 9.58 -22.32
C ALA A 175 27.02 8.85 -23.64
N GLN A 176 25.99 8.62 -24.46
CA GLN A 176 26.17 8.01 -25.79
C GLN A 176 26.93 8.91 -26.77
N SER A 177 26.72 10.21 -26.71
CA SER A 177 27.39 11.19 -27.58
C SER A 177 28.86 11.34 -27.22
N ASP A 178 29.18 11.25 -25.93
CA ASP A 178 30.53 11.36 -25.40
C ASP A 178 31.32 10.03 -25.43
N ASP A 179 30.74 8.97 -26.02
CA ASP A 179 31.25 7.58 -25.98
C ASP A 179 31.55 7.10 -24.55
N ALA A 180 30.80 7.63 -23.58
CA ALA A 180 30.91 7.32 -22.16
C ALA A 180 29.96 6.17 -21.77
N PRO A 181 30.29 5.39 -20.71
CA PRO A 181 29.40 4.34 -20.24
C PRO A 181 28.04 4.91 -19.77
N VAL A 182 26.96 4.47 -20.41
CA VAL A 182 25.59 4.82 -19.98
C VAL A 182 25.32 4.28 -18.58
N SER A 183 24.77 5.13 -17.73
CA SER A 183 24.36 4.76 -16.36
C SER A 183 23.31 3.66 -16.38
N VAL A 184 23.63 2.51 -15.79
CA VAL A 184 22.68 1.40 -15.60
C VAL A 184 21.47 1.80 -14.75
N TYR A 185 21.62 2.81 -13.89
CA TYR A 185 20.52 3.33 -13.08
C TYR A 185 19.57 4.19 -13.89
N ASP A 186 20.06 4.90 -14.90
CA ASP A 186 19.21 5.67 -15.83
C ASP A 186 18.35 4.71 -16.66
N LEU A 187 18.98 3.66 -17.23
CA LEU A 187 18.27 2.61 -17.97
C LEU A 187 17.19 1.93 -17.12
N ARG A 188 17.52 1.51 -15.89
CA ARG A 188 16.55 0.90 -14.97
C ARG A 188 15.39 1.84 -14.67
N ASP A 189 15.69 3.08 -14.29
CA ASP A 189 14.67 4.00 -13.80
C ASP A 189 13.76 4.49 -14.95
N GLN A 190 14.30 4.66 -16.16
CA GLN A 190 13.51 4.91 -17.37
C GLN A 190 12.52 3.75 -17.63
N ALA A 191 13.03 2.51 -17.67
CA ALA A 191 12.21 1.32 -17.87
C ALA A 191 11.15 1.17 -16.76
N LEU A 192 11.52 1.40 -15.50
CA LEU A 192 10.62 1.32 -14.34
C LEU A 192 9.45 2.29 -14.46
N ILE A 193 9.71 3.56 -14.77
CA ILE A 193 8.67 4.58 -14.85
C ILE A 193 7.73 4.31 -16.02
N LEU A 194 8.28 3.96 -17.19
CA LEU A 194 7.52 3.62 -18.39
C LEU A 194 6.62 2.39 -18.20
N THR A 195 7.18 1.28 -17.68
CA THR A 195 6.42 0.07 -17.36
C THR A 195 5.32 0.35 -16.35
N TRP A 196 5.61 1.11 -15.30
CA TRP A 196 4.62 1.41 -14.28
C TRP A 196 3.47 2.28 -14.82
N ARG A 197 3.78 3.19 -15.74
CA ARG A 197 2.81 4.05 -16.40
C ARG A 197 1.87 3.25 -17.31
N ASP A 198 2.42 2.43 -18.20
CA ASP A 198 1.65 1.67 -19.18
C ASP A 198 0.77 0.60 -18.52
N THR A 199 1.32 -0.11 -17.54
CA THR A 199 0.59 -1.19 -16.86
C THR A 199 -0.44 -0.68 -15.85
N MET A 200 -0.30 0.58 -15.41
CA MET A 200 -1.01 1.14 -14.27
C MET A 200 -0.94 0.23 -13.03
N ALA A 201 0.06 -0.65 -12.91
CA ALA A 201 0.10 -1.67 -11.86
C ALA A 201 0.34 -1.07 -10.47
N ARG A 202 0.00 -1.82 -9.41
CA ARG A 202 0.42 -1.44 -8.05
C ARG A 202 1.93 -1.56 -7.95
N VAL A 203 2.59 -0.73 -7.14
CA VAL A 203 4.05 -0.85 -6.94
C VAL A 203 4.49 -2.27 -6.56
N SER A 204 3.69 -2.98 -5.76
CA SER A 204 3.99 -4.37 -5.36
C SER A 204 3.90 -5.37 -6.51
N GLU A 205 3.11 -5.06 -7.53
CA GLU A 205 2.98 -5.86 -8.76
C GLU A 205 4.17 -5.54 -9.68
N VAL A 206 4.51 -4.25 -9.86
CA VAL A 206 5.66 -3.82 -10.69
C VAL A 206 6.98 -4.44 -10.22
N VAL A 207 7.25 -4.42 -8.92
CA VAL A 207 8.51 -4.98 -8.39
C VAL A 207 8.52 -6.51 -8.33
N ALA A 208 7.38 -7.16 -8.61
CA ALA A 208 7.25 -8.61 -8.66
C ALA A 208 7.31 -9.18 -10.08
N LEU A 209 7.41 -8.31 -11.10
CA LEU A 209 7.48 -8.70 -12.51
C LEU A 209 8.75 -9.53 -12.79
N ARG A 210 8.61 -10.55 -13.63
CA ARG A 210 9.72 -11.36 -14.13
C ARG A 210 9.91 -11.17 -15.63
N TRP A 211 11.14 -11.39 -16.11
CA TRP A 211 11.45 -11.26 -17.54
C TRP A 211 10.63 -12.21 -18.42
N GLU A 212 10.31 -13.41 -17.90
CA GLU A 212 9.48 -14.42 -18.58
C GLU A 212 8.00 -14.02 -18.72
N ASP A 213 7.53 -13.00 -17.99
CA ASP A 213 6.14 -12.51 -18.09
C ASP A 213 5.92 -11.59 -19.29
N ILE A 214 7.00 -11.12 -19.93
CA ILE A 214 6.94 -10.15 -21.02
C ILE A 214 6.77 -10.89 -22.35
N GLN A 215 5.73 -10.52 -23.08
CA GLN A 215 5.37 -11.06 -24.38
C GLN A 215 5.41 -9.95 -25.43
N PRO A 216 6.45 -9.89 -26.28
CA PRO A 216 6.51 -8.93 -27.38
C PRO A 216 5.38 -9.14 -28.39
N ASN A 217 4.82 -8.05 -28.90
CA ASN A 217 3.92 -8.08 -30.05
C ASN A 217 4.75 -7.95 -31.34
N PRO A 218 4.73 -8.96 -32.23
CA PRO A 218 5.55 -8.94 -33.44
C PRO A 218 5.11 -7.91 -34.48
N LEU A 219 3.90 -7.33 -34.35
CA LEU A 219 3.32 -6.47 -35.38
C LEU A 219 3.69 -4.98 -35.27
N ASP A 220 3.87 -4.47 -34.05
CA ASP A 220 3.96 -3.02 -33.81
C ASP A 220 5.02 -2.62 -32.75
N GLN A 221 5.93 -3.54 -32.43
CA GLN A 221 6.98 -3.38 -31.40
C GLN A 221 6.44 -3.13 -29.98
N SER A 222 5.11 -3.14 -29.78
CA SER A 222 4.50 -3.13 -28.46
C SER A 222 4.69 -4.48 -27.78
N GLY A 223 4.13 -4.64 -26.60
CA GLY A 223 4.11 -5.92 -25.92
C GLY A 223 3.01 -5.97 -24.90
N SER A 224 2.99 -7.09 -24.20
CA SER A 224 2.16 -7.27 -23.03
C SER A 224 2.96 -7.92 -21.92
N ILE A 225 2.48 -7.77 -20.69
CA ILE A 225 3.09 -8.37 -19.51
C ILE A 225 2.04 -8.95 -18.59
N GLU A 226 2.29 -10.16 -18.10
CA GLU A 226 1.41 -10.83 -17.17
C GLU A 226 1.65 -10.38 -15.72
N ILE A 227 0.59 -9.94 -15.03
CA ILE A 227 0.59 -9.79 -13.58
C ILE A 227 0.03 -11.07 -12.95
N ARG A 228 0.90 -12.02 -12.58
CA ARG A 228 0.53 -13.35 -12.05
C ARG A 228 -0.29 -13.34 -10.77
N ARG A 229 -0.02 -12.37 -9.89
CA ARG A 229 -0.73 -12.22 -8.61
C ARG A 229 -1.08 -10.77 -8.40
N SER A 230 -2.35 -10.50 -8.13
CA SER A 230 -2.81 -9.17 -7.72
C SER A 230 -3.47 -9.22 -6.34
N LYS A 231 -3.53 -8.07 -5.66
CA LYS A 231 -4.23 -7.96 -4.36
C LYS A 231 -5.69 -8.46 -4.43
N THR A 232 -6.31 -8.35 -5.60
CA THR A 232 -7.72 -8.63 -5.84
C THR A 232 -7.97 -9.98 -6.51
N ASP A 233 -6.90 -10.67 -6.89
CA ASP A 233 -6.88 -11.97 -7.55
C ASP A 233 -6.43 -13.02 -6.52
N GLN A 234 -7.39 -13.52 -5.76
CA GLN A 234 -7.14 -14.50 -4.68
C GLN A 234 -6.80 -15.89 -5.23
N ARG A 235 -7.07 -16.15 -6.51
CA ARG A 235 -6.82 -17.44 -7.16
C ARG A 235 -5.60 -17.43 -8.08
N GLY A 236 -5.05 -16.27 -8.40
CA GLY A 236 -3.88 -16.14 -9.27
C GLY A 236 -4.21 -16.41 -10.73
N GLU A 237 -5.41 -16.04 -11.18
CA GLU A 237 -5.81 -16.18 -12.60
C GLU A 237 -4.94 -15.32 -13.52
N GLY A 238 -4.24 -14.32 -12.97
CA GLY A 238 -3.33 -13.47 -13.72
C GLY A 238 -4.08 -12.42 -14.54
N HIS A 239 -3.40 -11.31 -14.85
CA HIS A 239 -3.96 -10.30 -15.74
C HIS A 239 -2.90 -9.72 -16.68
N MET A 240 -3.17 -9.76 -17.98
CA MET A 240 -2.32 -9.13 -18.99
C MET A 240 -2.44 -7.61 -18.94
N ARG A 241 -1.32 -6.94 -19.15
CA ARG A 241 -1.21 -5.48 -19.27
C ARG A 241 -0.45 -5.11 -20.52
N PHE A 242 -0.86 -4.01 -21.15
CA PHE A 242 -0.20 -3.46 -22.32
C PHE A 242 1.14 -2.82 -21.96
N LEU A 243 2.11 -2.92 -22.88
CA LEU A 243 3.37 -2.19 -22.89
C LEU A 243 3.53 -1.52 -24.26
N SER A 244 3.75 -0.21 -24.28
CA SER A 244 4.00 0.53 -25.51
C SER A 244 5.36 0.18 -26.12
N ALA A 245 5.56 0.47 -27.41
CA ALA A 245 6.84 0.28 -28.07
C ALA A 245 7.99 1.04 -27.37
N ARG A 246 7.72 2.25 -26.86
CA ARG A 246 8.70 3.03 -26.06
C ARG A 246 9.11 2.27 -24.79
N THR A 247 8.14 1.67 -24.10
CA THR A 247 8.41 0.87 -22.90
C THR A 247 9.17 -0.40 -23.23
N MET A 248 8.83 -1.09 -24.32
CA MET A 248 9.53 -2.29 -24.78
C MET A 248 10.99 -1.99 -25.13
N ALA A 249 11.26 -0.86 -25.82
CA ALA A 249 12.62 -0.42 -26.12
C ALA A 249 13.44 -0.12 -24.85
N ALA A 250 12.85 0.60 -23.89
CA ALA A 250 13.51 0.87 -22.61
C ALA A 250 13.77 -0.40 -21.80
N LEU A 251 12.82 -1.34 -21.78
CA LEU A 251 12.98 -2.65 -21.15
C LEU A 251 14.08 -3.47 -21.80
N ALA A 252 14.21 -3.44 -23.13
CA ALA A 252 15.28 -4.14 -23.85
C ALA A 252 16.66 -3.56 -23.50
N ALA A 253 16.82 -2.24 -23.53
CA ALA A 253 18.07 -1.58 -23.15
C ALA A 253 18.46 -1.87 -21.69
N TRP A 254 17.47 -1.83 -20.78
CA TRP A 254 17.68 -2.22 -19.38
C TRP A 254 18.03 -3.69 -19.23
N ARG A 255 17.39 -4.60 -19.97
CA ARG A 255 17.65 -6.04 -19.91
C ARG A 255 19.11 -6.37 -20.22
N THR A 256 19.69 -5.74 -21.25
CA THR A 256 21.11 -5.92 -21.56
C THR A 256 22.02 -5.50 -20.40
N ALA A 257 21.72 -4.38 -19.74
CA ALA A 257 22.48 -3.93 -18.57
C ALA A 257 22.26 -4.85 -17.35
N HIS A 258 21.03 -5.32 -17.14
CA HIS A 258 20.67 -6.28 -16.09
C HIS A 258 21.45 -7.59 -16.25
N GLU A 259 21.45 -8.19 -17.45
CA GLU A 259 22.16 -9.43 -17.73
C GLU A 259 23.67 -9.32 -17.47
N ARG A 260 24.28 -8.17 -17.82
CA ARG A 260 25.68 -7.86 -17.48
C ARG A 260 25.91 -7.79 -15.96
N ILE A 261 25.04 -7.09 -15.23
CA ILE A 261 25.12 -6.99 -13.75
C ILE A 261 25.05 -8.39 -13.10
N ILE A 262 24.20 -9.28 -13.62
CA ILE A 262 24.07 -10.65 -13.11
C ILE A 262 25.31 -11.49 -13.46
N SER A 263 25.82 -11.37 -14.69
CA SER A 263 27.03 -12.05 -15.14
C SER A 263 28.26 -11.65 -14.32
N ASP A 264 28.42 -10.36 -14.06
CA ASP A 264 29.57 -9.79 -13.34
C ASP A 264 29.42 -9.89 -11.81
N ALA A 265 28.36 -10.53 -11.33
CA ALA A 265 28.12 -10.72 -9.91
C ALA A 265 29.24 -11.56 -9.27
N SER A 266 29.69 -11.14 -8.09
CA SER A 266 30.69 -11.90 -7.31
C SER A 266 30.17 -13.30 -6.95
N PRO A 267 31.04 -14.29 -6.66
CA PRO A 267 30.63 -15.64 -6.29
C PRO A 267 29.62 -15.67 -5.12
N LYS A 268 29.76 -14.77 -4.14
CA LYS A 268 28.83 -14.63 -3.03
C LYS A 268 27.44 -14.15 -3.48
N GLN A 269 27.38 -13.22 -4.43
CA GLN A 269 26.12 -12.74 -5.00
C GLN A 269 25.45 -13.82 -5.84
N GLN A 270 26.21 -14.53 -6.67
CA GLN A 270 25.70 -15.66 -7.45
C GLN A 270 25.13 -16.76 -6.55
N GLN A 271 25.81 -17.08 -5.44
CA GLN A 271 25.31 -18.05 -4.45
C GLN A 271 24.00 -17.59 -3.80
N ALA A 272 23.85 -16.29 -3.49
CA ALA A 272 22.61 -15.75 -2.95
C ALA A 272 21.45 -15.82 -3.96
N ILE A 273 21.72 -15.57 -5.24
CA ILE A 273 20.75 -15.72 -6.34
C ILE A 273 20.33 -17.19 -6.47
N ALA A 274 21.28 -18.12 -6.51
CA ALA A 274 21.02 -19.56 -6.56
C ALA A 274 20.27 -20.09 -5.32
N ALA A 275 20.50 -19.49 -4.15
CA ALA A 275 19.72 -19.79 -2.94
C ALA A 275 18.27 -19.35 -3.08
N ALA A 276 18.00 -18.17 -3.66
CA ALA A 276 16.64 -17.70 -3.89
C ALA A 276 15.85 -18.63 -4.83
N HIS A 277 16.49 -19.26 -5.82
CA HIS A 277 15.83 -20.25 -6.68
C HIS A 277 15.32 -21.49 -5.94
N ARG A 278 15.89 -21.81 -4.76
CA ARG A 278 15.47 -22.96 -3.94
C ARG A 278 14.30 -22.64 -3.01
N GLU A 279 13.91 -21.37 -2.89
CA GLU A 279 12.84 -20.90 -2.02
C GLU A 279 11.52 -20.77 -2.80
N PRO A 280 10.47 -21.54 -2.47
CA PRO A 280 9.25 -21.64 -3.30
C PRO A 280 8.54 -20.32 -3.63
N ASP A 281 8.62 -19.33 -2.74
CA ASP A 281 7.95 -18.02 -2.89
C ASP A 281 8.94 -16.87 -3.16
N ALA A 282 10.22 -17.16 -3.36
CA ALA A 282 11.21 -16.13 -3.62
C ALA A 282 11.15 -15.66 -5.07
N LEU A 283 11.55 -14.40 -5.26
CA LEU A 283 11.84 -13.82 -6.56
C LEU A 283 13.37 -13.74 -6.69
N PRO A 284 14.00 -14.62 -7.47
CA PRO A 284 15.43 -14.53 -7.77
C PRO A 284 15.75 -13.24 -8.55
N ALA A 285 16.92 -12.66 -8.30
CA ALA A 285 17.27 -11.35 -8.87
C ALA A 285 17.51 -11.39 -10.39
N ASP A 286 18.02 -12.52 -10.90
CA ASP A 286 18.19 -12.82 -12.32
C ASP A 286 16.84 -12.98 -13.04
N SER A 287 15.82 -13.50 -12.36
CA SER A 287 14.46 -13.58 -12.92
C SER A 287 13.69 -12.25 -12.84
N ALA A 288 14.00 -11.39 -11.88
CA ALA A 288 13.29 -10.14 -11.63
C ALA A 288 13.58 -9.07 -12.70
N VAL A 289 12.53 -8.39 -13.19
CA VAL A 289 12.71 -7.26 -14.13
C VAL A 289 13.47 -6.12 -13.48
N PHE A 290 13.11 -5.73 -12.25
CA PHE A 290 13.71 -4.58 -11.56
C PHE A 290 14.51 -5.03 -10.34
N ILE A 291 15.79 -4.70 -10.33
CA ILE A 291 16.73 -5.02 -9.24
C ILE A 291 17.35 -3.76 -8.63
N GLY A 292 17.69 -3.88 -7.34
CA GLY A 292 18.61 -3.00 -6.64
C GLY A 292 19.99 -3.64 -6.57
N VAL A 293 21.02 -2.83 -6.78
CA VAL A 293 22.42 -3.21 -6.57
C VAL A 293 22.94 -2.42 -5.38
N HIS A 294 23.49 -3.11 -4.40
CA HIS A 294 24.05 -2.49 -3.20
C HIS A 294 25.20 -3.33 -2.65
N ARG A 295 25.98 -2.77 -1.71
CA ARG A 295 27.14 -3.45 -1.11
C ARG A 295 26.82 -4.86 -0.57
N ALA A 296 25.61 -5.05 -0.05
CA ALA A 296 25.17 -6.34 0.51
C ALA A 296 24.71 -7.37 -0.53
N GLY A 297 24.54 -7.02 -1.82
CA GLY A 297 24.06 -7.95 -2.83
C GLY A 297 23.27 -7.31 -3.98
N ILE A 298 22.76 -8.17 -4.85
CA ILE A 298 21.80 -7.84 -5.90
C ILE A 298 20.47 -8.47 -5.50
N THR A 299 19.42 -7.65 -5.39
CA THR A 299 18.10 -8.13 -4.94
C THR A 299 17.00 -7.51 -5.79
N PRO A 300 15.85 -8.18 -5.95
CA PRO A 300 14.67 -7.52 -6.52
C PRO A 300 14.36 -6.21 -5.80
N LEU A 301 13.86 -5.23 -6.55
CA LEU A 301 13.57 -3.91 -6.01
C LEU A 301 12.46 -4.03 -4.94
N SER A 302 12.61 -3.34 -3.81
CA SER A 302 11.50 -3.26 -2.84
C SER A 302 10.49 -2.19 -3.26
N THR A 303 9.25 -2.31 -2.78
CA THR A 303 8.21 -1.28 -3.01
C THR A 303 8.65 0.11 -2.52
N THR A 304 9.36 0.16 -1.39
CA THR A 304 9.94 1.39 -0.84
C THR A 304 11.01 1.95 -1.76
N ALA A 305 11.92 1.10 -2.25
CA ALA A 305 13.01 1.52 -3.13
C ALA A 305 12.49 2.02 -4.48
N ALA A 306 11.47 1.37 -5.07
CA ALA A 306 10.84 1.84 -6.31
C ALA A 306 10.25 3.25 -6.17
N VAL A 307 9.50 3.49 -5.08
CA VAL A 307 8.92 4.81 -4.79
C VAL A 307 10.01 5.84 -4.47
N GLN A 308 11.05 5.44 -3.75
CA GLN A 308 12.17 6.33 -3.44
C GLN A 308 12.86 6.79 -4.73
N LYS A 309 13.20 5.87 -5.64
CA LYS A 309 13.84 6.17 -6.93
C LYS A 309 13.00 7.08 -7.80
N LEU A 310 11.69 6.83 -7.87
CA LEU A 310 10.77 7.74 -8.56
C LEU A 310 10.83 9.17 -7.99
N ASN A 311 10.92 9.32 -6.67
CA ASN A 311 11.01 10.64 -6.05
C ASN A 311 12.39 11.27 -6.21
N GLU A 312 13.48 10.49 -6.21
CA GLU A 312 14.84 10.98 -6.50
C GLU A 312 14.86 11.58 -7.92
N ARG A 313 14.39 10.83 -8.93
CA ARG A 313 14.29 11.33 -10.31
C ARG A 313 13.34 12.52 -10.47
N ALA A 314 12.27 12.56 -9.67
CA ALA A 314 11.39 13.73 -9.65
C ALA A 314 12.11 14.98 -9.13
N VAL A 315 12.92 14.86 -8.07
CA VAL A 315 13.73 15.96 -7.54
C VAL A 315 14.78 16.39 -8.56
N ASP A 316 15.48 15.45 -9.19
CA ASP A 316 16.48 15.75 -10.24
C ASP A 316 15.86 16.53 -11.40
N ALA A 317 14.60 16.23 -11.75
CA ALA A 317 13.83 16.93 -12.77
C ALA A 317 13.15 18.23 -12.28
N GLY A 318 13.46 18.73 -11.07
CA GLY A 318 12.89 19.95 -10.51
C GLY A 318 11.42 19.84 -10.04
N VAL A 319 10.87 18.63 -9.95
CA VAL A 319 9.49 18.38 -9.51
C VAL A 319 9.45 18.37 -7.98
N LEU A 320 9.04 19.50 -7.38
CA LEU A 320 8.99 19.70 -5.92
C LEU A 320 7.88 18.91 -5.17
N ARG A 321 7.16 18.03 -5.87
CA ARG A 321 6.05 17.25 -5.32
C ARG A 321 6.50 15.84 -4.96
N ARG A 322 6.17 15.40 -3.75
CA ARG A 322 6.44 14.01 -3.32
C ARG A 322 5.35 13.05 -3.76
N PHE A 323 5.73 11.95 -4.40
CA PHE A 323 4.85 10.90 -4.88
C PHE A 323 4.82 9.67 -3.98
N SER A 324 3.78 8.86 -4.15
CA SER A 324 3.59 7.57 -3.49
C SER A 324 3.45 6.46 -4.53
N GLY A 325 3.47 5.19 -4.11
CA GLY A 325 3.25 4.05 -5.01
C GLY A 325 1.85 3.98 -5.66
N HIS A 326 0.97 4.94 -5.37
CA HIS A 326 -0.34 5.06 -6.00
C HIS A 326 -0.45 6.27 -6.93
N SER A 327 0.57 7.13 -6.96
CA SER A 327 0.55 8.41 -7.68
C SER A 327 0.48 8.25 -9.20
N ILE A 328 1.22 7.31 -9.78
CA ILE A 328 1.19 7.00 -11.22
C ILE A 328 -0.21 6.51 -11.62
N ARG A 329 -0.79 5.58 -10.85
CA ARG A 329 -2.14 5.06 -11.13
C ARG A 329 -3.20 6.15 -11.15
N VAL A 330 -3.11 7.11 -10.23
CA VAL A 330 -4.02 8.26 -10.17
C VAL A 330 -3.83 9.15 -11.38
N GLY A 331 -2.58 9.51 -11.70
CA GLY A 331 -2.27 10.40 -12.80
C GLY A 331 -2.62 9.80 -14.16
N THR A 332 -2.25 8.55 -14.43
CA THR A 332 -2.63 7.87 -15.68
C THR A 332 -4.14 7.77 -15.83
N ALA A 333 -4.90 7.47 -14.75
CA ALA A 333 -6.36 7.48 -14.83
C ALA A 333 -6.91 8.86 -15.16
N GLN A 334 -6.36 9.92 -14.55
CA GLN A 334 -6.76 11.30 -14.85
C GLN A 334 -6.42 11.70 -16.29
N ASP A 335 -5.25 11.32 -16.80
CA ASP A 335 -4.86 11.57 -18.19
C ASP A 335 -5.82 10.89 -19.18
N LEU A 336 -6.18 9.62 -18.93
CA LEU A 336 -7.11 8.87 -19.78
C LEU A 336 -8.52 9.48 -19.74
N ILE A 337 -8.98 9.91 -18.56
CA ILE A 337 -10.27 10.62 -18.42
C ILE A 337 -10.22 11.94 -19.20
N ALA A 338 -9.15 12.72 -19.03
CA ALA A 338 -8.96 13.97 -19.74
C ALA A 338 -8.92 13.75 -21.27
N GLY A 339 -8.29 12.66 -21.72
CA GLY A 339 -8.27 12.21 -23.11
C GLY A 339 -9.58 11.59 -23.63
N GLY A 340 -10.66 11.62 -22.83
CA GLY A 340 -12.00 11.20 -23.28
C GLY A 340 -12.20 9.69 -23.36
N GLN A 341 -11.30 8.89 -22.78
CA GLN A 341 -11.44 7.44 -22.76
C GLN A 341 -12.66 7.01 -21.93
N GLU A 342 -13.27 5.89 -22.33
CA GLU A 342 -14.43 5.36 -21.63
C GLU A 342 -14.05 4.89 -20.21
N ILE A 343 -14.92 5.17 -19.24
CA ILE A 343 -14.69 4.81 -17.83
C ILE A 343 -14.49 3.31 -17.65
N ALA A 344 -15.19 2.46 -18.41
CA ALA A 344 -15.05 1.01 -18.37
C ALA A 344 -13.68 0.56 -18.91
N ALA A 345 -13.20 1.14 -20.01
CA ALA A 345 -11.88 0.86 -20.55
C ALA A 345 -10.76 1.28 -19.57
N ILE A 346 -10.91 2.43 -18.91
CA ILE A 346 -9.98 2.86 -17.85
C ILE A 346 -10.03 1.89 -16.67
N ALA A 347 -11.23 1.45 -16.27
CA ALA A 347 -11.42 0.46 -15.20
C ALA A 347 -10.66 -0.85 -15.51
N GLN A 348 -10.76 -1.33 -16.75
CA GLN A 348 -10.04 -2.50 -17.25
C GLN A 348 -8.53 -2.30 -17.23
N ALA A 349 -8.02 -1.19 -17.77
CA ALA A 349 -6.58 -0.91 -17.86
C ALA A 349 -5.92 -0.90 -16.47
N GLY A 350 -6.56 -0.29 -15.47
CA GLY A 350 -6.04 -0.30 -14.10
C GLY A 350 -6.37 -1.56 -13.30
N GLY A 351 -7.17 -2.50 -13.81
CA GLY A 351 -7.61 -3.68 -13.07
C GLY A 351 -8.48 -3.35 -11.84
N TRP A 352 -9.41 -2.41 -11.99
CA TRP A 352 -10.40 -2.10 -10.97
C TRP A 352 -11.66 -2.95 -11.19
N LYS A 353 -12.15 -3.61 -10.13
CA LYS A 353 -13.37 -4.43 -10.18
C LYS A 353 -14.64 -3.63 -10.45
N ASP A 354 -14.63 -2.34 -10.10
CA ASP A 354 -15.74 -1.43 -10.32
C ASP A 354 -15.23 -0.06 -10.80
N VAL A 355 -16.14 0.70 -11.40
CA VAL A 355 -15.87 2.06 -11.92
C VAL A 355 -15.78 3.12 -10.82
N LYS A 356 -16.18 2.80 -9.57
CA LYS A 356 -16.24 3.80 -8.48
C LYS A 356 -14.85 4.38 -8.20
N MET A 357 -13.81 3.56 -8.32
CA MET A 357 -12.43 4.00 -8.14
C MET A 357 -11.99 4.97 -9.25
N VAL A 358 -12.39 4.74 -10.49
CA VAL A 358 -12.09 5.63 -11.62
C VAL A 358 -12.80 6.97 -11.45
N LEU A 359 -14.10 6.93 -11.11
CA LEU A 359 -14.90 8.13 -10.82
C LEU A 359 -14.29 8.94 -9.67
N ARG A 360 -13.76 8.26 -8.64
CA ARG A 360 -13.06 8.93 -7.54
C ARG A 360 -11.78 9.62 -7.98
N TYR A 361 -10.94 8.98 -8.80
CA TYR A 361 -9.71 9.64 -9.29
C TYR A 361 -10.02 10.83 -10.19
N GLY A 362 -11.08 10.72 -10.99
CA GLY A 362 -11.56 11.75 -11.89
C GLY A 362 -12.52 12.76 -11.27
N GLU A 363 -12.86 12.68 -9.98
CA GLU A 363 -13.98 13.44 -9.36
C GLU A 363 -13.97 14.93 -9.76
N ARG A 364 -12.79 15.56 -9.71
CA ARG A 364 -12.61 16.96 -10.12
C ARG A 364 -12.79 17.17 -11.62
N LEU A 365 -12.10 16.38 -12.46
CA LEU A 365 -12.15 16.48 -13.92
C LEU A 365 -13.56 16.20 -14.49
N LEU A 366 -14.29 15.29 -13.85
CA LEU A 366 -15.63 14.90 -14.25
C LEU A 366 -16.68 15.93 -13.83
N THR A 367 -16.39 16.79 -12.85
CA THR A 367 -17.29 17.89 -12.46
C THR A 367 -17.45 18.88 -13.61
N ASP A 368 -16.34 19.27 -14.23
CA ASP A 368 -16.30 20.18 -15.38
C ASP A 368 -16.91 19.56 -16.66
N ARG A 369 -17.06 18.23 -16.69
CA ARG A 369 -17.65 17.46 -17.79
C ARG A 369 -18.98 16.82 -17.42
N SER A 370 -19.60 17.27 -16.33
CA SER A 370 -20.88 16.75 -15.87
C SER A 370 -21.98 16.99 -16.90
N ALA A 371 -23.07 16.21 -16.83
CA ALA A 371 -24.21 16.39 -17.73
C ALA A 371 -24.75 17.82 -17.69
N VAL A 372 -24.76 18.43 -16.49
CA VAL A 372 -25.13 19.84 -16.31
C VAL A 372 -24.13 20.76 -17.00
N ALA A 373 -22.82 20.58 -16.78
CA ALA A 373 -21.80 21.43 -17.40
C ALA A 373 -21.84 21.40 -18.93
N ARG A 374 -22.09 20.22 -19.52
CA ARG A 374 -22.25 20.10 -20.99
C ARG A 374 -23.53 20.78 -21.49
N ALA A 375 -24.65 20.55 -20.82
CA ALA A 375 -25.92 21.17 -21.20
C ALA A 375 -25.86 22.71 -21.14
N GLU A 376 -25.14 23.29 -20.18
CA GLU A 376 -24.95 24.75 -20.10
C GLU A 376 -23.97 25.28 -21.16
N ALA A 377 -22.93 24.51 -21.51
CA ALA A 377 -22.03 24.88 -22.61
C ALA A 377 -22.76 24.89 -23.96
N GLU A 378 -23.55 23.85 -24.25
CA GLU A 378 -24.37 23.76 -25.48
C GLU A 378 -25.38 24.91 -25.61
N ARG A 379 -25.95 25.40 -24.50
CA ARG A 379 -26.82 26.57 -24.51
C ARG A 379 -26.08 27.87 -24.83
N SER A 380 -24.84 28.00 -24.34
CA SER A 380 -24.02 29.20 -24.53
C SER A 380 -23.53 29.34 -25.97
N ASP A 381 -23.35 28.22 -26.68
CA ASP A 381 -22.96 28.21 -28.10
C ASP A 381 -24.15 28.52 -29.05
N LEU A 382 -25.38 28.50 -28.53
CA LEU A 382 -26.62 28.78 -29.27
C LEU A 382 -27.14 30.23 -29.08
N SER A 383 -26.54 30.99 -28.15
CA SER A 383 -26.87 32.40 -27.85
C SER A 383 -25.82 33.34 -28.43
#